data_AF-A0A5E3XMM1-F1
#
_entry.id   AF-A0A5E3XMM1-F1
#
_cell.length_a   1.000
_cell.length_b   1.000
_cell.length_c   1.000
_cell.angle_alpha   90.00
_cell.angle_beta   90.00
_cell.angle_gamma   90.00
#
_symmetry.space_group_name_H-M   'P 1'
#
loop_
_entity.id
_entity.type
_entity.pdbx_description
1 polymer ?
#
loop_
_entity_poly.entity_id
_entity_poly.type
_entity_poly.pdbx_seq_one_letter_code
_entity_poly.pdbx_strand_id
1 'polypeptide(L)'
;MKFTAASLAALAGIASASIISETDIIQRDVSEQCTYGTTGLQAQQAFVYPLFEACKSRLTGSTNLWGNPVCVAAAIVGSPGLVRDALSCDTSDIPTMSTLLNLDYGVYAEIVGSCAYASTACGITQQNLIDFVYREIGTEDSASWPTSSDELVSAYIAPLMEWTATGETVPYTNFNDWLHYAPDDVLEDC
;
A
#
# COMPACT_ATOMS: atom_id res chain seq x y z
N MET A 1 51.22 43.61 -49.73
CA MET A 1 51.12 43.91 -48.29
C MET A 1 50.25 42.84 -47.64
N LYS A 2 50.72 42.36 -46.47
CA LYS A 2 50.20 41.23 -45.69
C LYS A 2 48.74 41.40 -45.30
N PHE A 3 47.95 40.33 -45.33
CA PHE A 3 47.05 40.02 -44.23
C PHE A 3 47.03 38.52 -43.96
N THR A 4 47.17 38.23 -42.67
CA THR A 4 47.54 36.99 -42.03
C THR A 4 46.32 36.10 -41.84
N ALA A 5 46.43 34.80 -42.14
CA ALA A 5 45.44 33.80 -41.72
C ALA A 5 45.61 33.52 -40.22
N ALA A 6 44.53 33.62 -39.46
CA ALA A 6 44.43 33.16 -38.08
C ALA A 6 43.46 31.97 -38.01
N SER A 7 43.94 30.92 -37.34
CA SER A 7 43.28 29.63 -37.13
C SER A 7 42.17 29.65 -36.06
N LEU A 8 41.43 28.53 -36.03
CA LEU A 8 40.65 27.95 -34.92
C LEU A 8 39.27 28.57 -34.61
N ALA A 9 38.20 27.82 -34.90
CA ALA A 9 37.57 26.93 -33.91
C ALA A 9 36.34 26.23 -34.53
N ALA A 10 36.35 24.90 -34.50
CA ALA A 10 35.17 24.08 -34.68
C ALA A 10 34.35 24.08 -33.37
N LEU A 11 33.03 24.21 -33.48
CA LEU A 11 32.07 23.60 -32.55
C LEU A 11 30.76 23.41 -33.31
N ALA A 12 30.60 22.21 -33.86
CA ALA A 12 29.30 21.69 -34.27
C ALA A 12 28.50 21.41 -33.00
N GLY A 13 27.66 22.36 -32.59
CA GLY A 13 26.61 22.13 -31.61
C GLY A 13 25.31 21.80 -32.33
N ILE A 14 25.10 20.53 -32.69
CA ILE A 14 23.75 20.04 -32.99
C ILE A 14 23.04 19.94 -31.64
N ALA A 15 22.21 20.93 -31.32
CA ALA A 15 21.22 20.79 -30.27
C ALA A 15 20.20 19.73 -30.74
N SER A 16 20.36 18.51 -30.27
CA SER A 16 19.31 17.50 -30.34
C SER A 16 18.18 17.98 -29.44
N ALA A 17 17.18 18.64 -30.02
CA ALA A 17 15.89 18.80 -29.38
C ALA A 17 15.22 17.41 -29.37
N SER A 18 15.31 16.69 -28.27
CA SER A 18 14.49 15.51 -28.05
C SER A 18 13.06 15.97 -27.82
N ILE A 19 12.22 15.77 -28.84
CA ILE A 19 10.77 15.86 -28.74
C ILE A 19 10.34 14.65 -27.92
N ILE A 20 10.13 14.81 -26.62
CA ILE A 20 9.51 13.77 -25.80
C ILE A 20 8.00 14.00 -25.94
N SER A 21 7.40 13.25 -26.84
CA SER A 21 5.96 13.05 -26.94
C SER A 21 5.70 11.60 -26.55
N GLU A 22 5.37 11.37 -25.29
CA GLU A 22 4.57 10.25 -24.82
C GLU A 22 4.11 10.62 -23.41
N THR A 23 2.83 10.38 -23.12
CA THR A 23 2.29 10.36 -21.76
C THR A 23 2.99 9.25 -20.99
N ASP A 24 4.19 9.53 -20.48
CA ASP A 24 4.77 8.76 -19.39
C ASP A 24 3.85 8.98 -18.19
N ILE A 25 3.10 7.93 -17.82
CA ILE A 25 2.63 7.80 -16.45
C ILE A 25 3.93 7.78 -15.64
N ILE A 26 4.25 8.90 -14.98
CA ILE A 26 5.48 9.04 -14.20
C ILE A 26 5.45 7.94 -13.14
N GLN A 27 6.17 6.85 -13.39
CA GLN A 27 6.50 5.87 -12.38
C GLN A 27 7.39 6.62 -11.38
N ARG A 28 6.85 6.86 -10.19
CA ARG A 28 7.61 7.46 -9.09
C ARG A 28 8.87 6.65 -8.87
N ASP A 29 10.03 7.28 -8.78
CA ASP A 29 11.24 6.57 -8.36
C ASP A 29 11.07 6.05 -6.91
N VAL A 30 11.84 5.04 -6.52
CA VAL A 30 11.74 4.37 -5.20
C VAL A 30 11.77 5.40 -4.05
N SER A 31 12.62 6.42 -4.15
CA SER A 31 12.68 7.49 -3.13
C SER A 31 11.39 8.31 -3.04
N GLU A 32 10.69 8.52 -4.16
CA GLU A 32 9.43 9.26 -4.20
C GLU A 32 8.26 8.41 -3.70
N GLN A 33 8.27 7.10 -3.93
CA GLN A 33 7.32 6.12 -3.39
C GLN A 33 7.47 6.05 -1.86
N CYS A 34 8.69 5.82 -1.37
CA CYS A 34 9.02 5.83 0.05
C CYS A 34 8.50 7.08 0.77
N THR A 35 8.78 8.26 0.22
CA THR A 35 8.35 9.54 0.81
C THR A 35 6.82 9.67 0.83
N TYR A 36 6.16 9.25 -0.25
CA TYR A 36 4.70 9.28 -0.36
C TYR A 36 4.01 8.38 0.65
N GLY A 37 4.36 7.09 0.64
CA GLY A 37 3.78 6.10 1.54
C GLY A 37 3.99 6.51 2.99
N THR A 38 5.23 6.89 3.36
CA THR A 38 5.55 7.32 4.72
C THR A 38 4.73 8.54 5.14
N THR A 39 4.65 9.57 4.30
CA THR A 39 3.89 10.79 4.62
C THR A 39 2.39 10.51 4.71
N GLY A 40 1.86 9.71 3.78
CA GLY A 40 0.44 9.33 3.78
C GLY A 40 0.06 8.57 5.03
N LEU A 41 0.84 7.57 5.44
CA LEU A 41 0.60 6.80 6.67
C LEU A 41 0.74 7.66 7.94
N GLN A 42 1.66 8.62 7.96
CA GLN A 42 1.83 9.55 9.09
C GLN A 42 0.72 10.60 9.19
N ALA A 43 0.04 10.89 8.08
CA ALA A 43 -1.12 11.78 8.05
C ALA A 43 -2.40 11.10 8.55
N GLN A 44 -2.43 9.76 8.62
CA GLN A 44 -3.55 9.01 9.17
C GLN A 44 -3.66 9.15 10.70
N GLN A 45 -4.68 8.53 11.29
CA GLN A 45 -4.82 8.52 12.75
C GLN A 45 -3.60 7.89 13.44
N ALA A 46 -3.34 8.32 14.68
CA ALA A 46 -2.11 8.05 15.41
C ALA A 46 -1.80 6.55 15.67
N PHE A 47 -2.75 5.65 15.43
CA PHE A 47 -2.56 4.21 15.54
C PHE A 47 -2.05 3.54 14.26
N VAL A 48 -2.22 4.18 13.09
CA VAL A 48 -1.91 3.60 11.78
C VAL A 48 -0.42 3.44 11.57
N TYR A 49 0.37 4.49 11.79
CA TYR A 49 1.81 4.44 11.56
C TYR A 49 2.54 3.42 12.46
N PRO A 50 2.24 3.28 13.76
CA PRO A 50 2.76 2.18 14.58
C PRO A 50 2.45 0.78 14.04
N LEU A 51 1.23 0.56 13.52
CA LEU A 51 0.85 -0.72 12.93
C LEU A 51 1.62 -1.01 11.63
N PHE A 52 1.90 0.01 10.83
CA PHE A 52 2.80 -0.10 9.69
C PHE A 52 4.24 -0.45 10.11
N GLU A 53 4.81 0.23 11.11
CA GLU A 53 6.16 -0.08 11.61
C GLU A 53 6.25 -1.54 12.11
N ALA A 54 5.18 -2.03 12.74
CA ALA A 54 5.07 -3.43 13.12
C ALA A 54 5.07 -4.36 11.89
N CYS A 55 4.28 -4.07 10.85
CA CYS A 55 4.31 -4.81 9.59
C CYS A 55 5.73 -4.86 9.01
N LYS A 56 6.38 -3.72 8.89
CA LYS A 56 7.75 -3.59 8.38
C LYS A 56 8.74 -4.45 9.16
N SER A 57 8.64 -4.46 10.48
CA SER A 57 9.50 -5.30 11.34
C SER A 57 9.29 -6.81 11.12
N ARG A 58 8.07 -7.25 10.81
CA ARG A 58 7.73 -8.66 10.60
C ARG A 58 8.02 -9.16 9.19
N LEU A 59 8.31 -8.26 8.24
CA LEU A 59 8.69 -8.59 6.87
C LEU A 59 10.18 -8.81 6.66
N THR A 60 11.01 -8.88 7.71
CA THR A 60 12.47 -9.04 7.58
C THR A 60 12.89 -10.16 6.60
N GLY A 61 13.31 -9.77 5.39
CA GLY A 61 13.72 -10.69 4.31
C GLY A 61 12.59 -11.27 3.45
N SER A 62 11.36 -10.80 3.60
CA SER A 62 10.18 -11.23 2.84
C SER A 62 9.49 -10.04 2.16
N THR A 63 9.08 -10.24 0.90
CA THR A 63 8.21 -9.31 0.16
C THR A 63 6.75 -9.76 0.14
N ASN A 64 6.40 -10.80 0.90
CA ASN A 64 5.03 -11.31 0.96
C ASN A 64 4.21 -10.53 2.00
N LEU A 65 3.74 -9.35 1.62
CA LEU A 65 2.93 -8.47 2.47
C LEU A 65 1.66 -9.18 2.93
N TRP A 66 0.93 -9.79 1.99
CA TRP A 66 -0.36 -10.41 2.26
C TRP A 66 -0.24 -11.81 2.89
N GLY A 67 0.98 -12.26 3.16
CA GLY A 67 1.26 -13.41 4.02
C GLY A 67 1.43 -13.06 5.50
N ASN A 68 1.34 -11.78 5.88
CA ASN A 68 1.52 -11.33 7.26
C ASN A 68 0.25 -10.63 7.78
N PRO A 69 -0.36 -11.11 8.88
CA PRO A 69 -1.59 -10.53 9.42
C PRO A 69 -1.48 -9.04 9.75
N VAL A 70 -0.37 -8.60 10.35
CA VAL A 70 -0.17 -7.19 10.70
C VAL A 70 -0.04 -6.32 9.46
N CYS A 71 0.57 -6.82 8.39
CA CYS A 71 0.63 -6.07 7.13
C CYS A 71 -0.74 -5.94 6.47
N VAL A 72 -1.59 -6.98 6.54
CA VAL A 72 -2.98 -6.87 6.08
C VAL A 72 -3.76 -5.89 6.95
N ALA A 73 -3.55 -5.89 8.27
CA ALA A 73 -4.19 -4.94 9.17
C ALA A 73 -3.73 -3.49 8.90
N ALA A 74 -2.44 -3.29 8.70
CA ALA A 74 -1.87 -2.00 8.29
C ALA A 74 -2.45 -1.53 6.96
N ALA A 75 -2.62 -2.42 5.97
CA ALA A 75 -3.24 -2.08 4.70
C ALA A 75 -4.71 -1.66 4.87
N ILE A 76 -5.50 -2.36 5.70
CA ILE A 76 -6.90 -2.00 6.00
C ILE A 76 -7.00 -0.55 6.49
N VAL A 77 -6.10 -0.12 7.37
CA VAL A 77 -6.17 1.22 8.01
C VAL A 77 -5.22 2.26 7.43
N GLY A 78 -4.40 1.88 6.46
CA GLY A 78 -3.39 2.74 5.85
C GLY A 78 -3.47 2.81 4.34
N SER A 79 -4.35 2.04 3.71
CA SER A 79 -4.37 1.68 2.29
C SER A 79 -3.26 0.70 1.86
N PRO A 80 -3.55 -0.24 0.94
CA PRO A 80 -2.56 -1.22 0.48
C PRO A 80 -1.35 -0.59 -0.23
N GLY A 81 -1.58 0.44 -1.06
CA GLY A 81 -0.51 1.06 -1.85
C GLY A 81 0.41 1.94 -0.99
N LEU A 82 -0.12 2.72 -0.05
CA LEU A 82 0.70 3.50 0.90
C LEU A 82 1.60 2.59 1.75
N VAL A 83 1.09 1.43 2.22
CA VAL A 83 1.90 0.44 2.94
C VAL A 83 3.03 -0.09 2.07
N ARG A 84 2.74 -0.50 0.83
CA ARG A 84 3.77 -0.98 -0.11
C ARG A 84 4.80 0.11 -0.43
N ASP A 85 4.34 1.32 -0.68
CA ASP A 85 5.20 2.45 -1.04
C ASP A 85 6.11 2.84 0.11
N ALA A 86 5.60 2.85 1.36
CA ALA A 86 6.42 3.10 2.54
C ALA A 86 7.47 2.00 2.78
N LEU A 87 7.17 0.73 2.47
CA LEU A 87 8.15 -0.36 2.56
C LEU A 87 9.30 -0.22 1.54
N SER A 88 9.10 0.53 0.45
CA SER A 88 10.15 0.79 -0.54
C SER A 88 11.34 1.60 0.02
N CYS A 89 11.17 2.23 1.19
CA CYS A 89 12.26 2.90 1.91
C CYS A 89 13.40 1.95 2.31
N ASP A 90 13.06 0.71 2.67
CA ASP A 90 14.01 -0.29 3.18
C ASP A 90 14.22 -1.45 2.21
N THR A 91 13.30 -1.63 1.24
CA THR A 91 13.33 -2.73 0.28
C THR A 91 13.15 -2.21 -1.14
N SER A 92 14.27 -1.96 -1.84
CA SER A 92 14.25 -1.44 -3.23
C SER A 92 13.53 -2.35 -4.23
N ASP A 93 13.46 -3.65 -3.93
CA ASP A 93 12.93 -4.68 -4.83
C ASP A 93 11.51 -5.12 -4.44
N ILE A 94 10.79 -4.32 -3.63
CA ILE A 94 9.40 -4.62 -3.28
C ILE A 94 8.54 -4.61 -4.57
N PRO A 95 7.82 -5.71 -4.88
CA PRO A 95 7.03 -5.80 -6.11
C PRO A 95 5.99 -4.68 -6.22
N THR A 96 5.55 -4.39 -7.45
CA THR A 96 4.40 -3.50 -7.67
C THR A 96 3.14 -4.18 -7.15
N MET A 97 2.13 -3.40 -6.78
CA MET A 97 0.88 -3.88 -6.19
C MET A 97 0.26 -5.08 -6.93
N SER A 98 0.16 -5.00 -8.26
CA SER A 98 -0.40 -6.06 -9.12
C SER A 98 0.44 -7.35 -9.22
N THR A 99 1.67 -7.34 -8.71
CA THR A 99 2.62 -8.46 -8.76
C THR A 99 2.95 -9.03 -7.38
N LEU A 100 2.39 -8.44 -6.32
CA LEU A 100 2.43 -9.04 -5.00
C LEU A 100 1.75 -10.41 -5.03
N LEU A 101 2.16 -11.29 -4.12
CA LEU A 101 1.49 -12.58 -3.93
C LEU A 101 0.08 -12.34 -3.41
N ASN A 102 -0.87 -13.17 -3.83
CA ASN A 102 -2.21 -13.14 -3.28
C ASN A 102 -2.20 -13.32 -1.75
N LEU A 103 -3.27 -12.81 -1.12
CA LEU A 103 -3.55 -13.02 0.29
C LEU A 103 -3.35 -14.48 0.69
N ASP A 104 -2.51 -14.72 1.69
CA ASP A 104 -2.35 -16.06 2.21
C ASP A 104 -3.68 -16.53 2.83
N TYR A 105 -4.08 -17.75 2.47
CA TYR A 105 -5.38 -18.27 2.89
C TYR A 105 -5.46 -18.49 4.41
N GLY A 106 -4.31 -18.70 5.08
CA GLY A 106 -4.20 -18.72 6.52
C GLY A 106 -4.53 -17.35 7.13
N VAL A 107 -4.02 -16.26 6.55
CA VAL A 107 -4.37 -14.90 6.97
C VAL A 107 -5.85 -14.61 6.73
N TYR A 108 -6.41 -15.03 5.60
CA TYR A 108 -7.86 -14.95 5.38
C TYR A 108 -8.65 -15.70 6.46
N ALA A 109 -8.22 -16.91 6.81
CA ALA A 109 -8.84 -17.71 7.86
C ALA A 109 -8.68 -17.08 9.26
N GLU A 110 -7.66 -16.27 9.50
CA GLU A 110 -7.52 -15.47 10.72
C GLU A 110 -8.51 -14.30 10.79
N ILE A 111 -9.05 -13.84 9.65
CA ILE A 111 -10.09 -12.81 9.59
C ILE A 111 -11.47 -13.45 9.83
N VAL A 112 -11.82 -14.47 9.05
CA VAL A 112 -13.18 -15.04 9.04
C VAL A 112 -13.37 -16.25 9.97
N GLY A 113 -12.28 -16.78 10.51
CA GLY A 113 -12.29 -17.98 11.36
C GLY A 113 -12.38 -19.29 10.57
N SER A 114 -12.79 -20.35 11.26
CA SER A 114 -12.80 -21.72 10.72
C SER A 114 -13.72 -21.92 9.51
N CYS A 115 -14.69 -21.02 9.30
CA CYS A 115 -15.58 -21.08 8.14
C CYS A 115 -14.88 -20.74 6.81
N ALA A 116 -13.62 -20.28 6.83
CA ALA A 116 -12.79 -20.19 5.63
C ALA A 116 -12.71 -21.56 4.91
N TYR A 117 -12.58 -22.65 5.65
CA TYR A 117 -12.37 -23.98 5.09
C TYR A 117 -13.66 -24.76 4.77
N ALA A 118 -14.82 -24.11 4.86
CA ALA A 118 -16.09 -24.72 4.47
C ALA A 118 -16.17 -24.89 2.93
N SER A 119 -17.05 -25.78 2.46
CA SER A 119 -17.28 -25.99 1.02
C SER A 119 -17.69 -24.71 0.28
N THR A 120 -18.34 -23.80 1.01
CA THR A 120 -18.51 -22.41 0.63
C THR A 120 -17.87 -21.57 1.73
N ALA A 121 -16.73 -20.95 1.43
CA ALA A 121 -16.07 -20.07 2.39
C ALA A 121 -16.98 -18.90 2.76
N CYS A 122 -17.04 -18.59 4.06
CA CYS A 122 -17.72 -17.38 4.53
C CYS A 122 -16.98 -16.13 4.02
N GLY A 123 -17.74 -15.08 3.69
CA GLY A 123 -17.17 -13.77 3.39
C GLY A 123 -16.81 -13.00 4.66
N ILE A 124 -15.91 -12.03 4.52
CA ILE A 124 -15.49 -11.11 5.57
C ILE A 124 -16.64 -10.13 5.87
N THR A 125 -17.07 -10.07 7.12
CA THR A 125 -18.02 -9.05 7.61
C THR A 125 -17.28 -7.81 8.11
N GLN A 126 -18.01 -6.69 8.29
CA GLN A 126 -17.49 -5.50 8.98
C GLN A 126 -16.89 -5.86 10.35
N GLN A 127 -17.58 -6.70 11.14
CA GLN A 127 -17.10 -7.10 12.47
C GLN A 127 -15.81 -7.92 12.39
N ASN A 128 -15.66 -8.76 11.36
CA ASN A 128 -14.40 -9.49 11.17
C ASN A 128 -13.22 -8.53 10.95
N LEU A 129 -13.40 -7.45 10.19
CA LEU A 129 -12.36 -6.44 9.97
C LEU A 129 -12.04 -5.65 11.24
N ILE A 130 -13.05 -5.27 12.01
CA ILE A 130 -12.87 -4.61 13.31
C ILE A 130 -12.04 -5.53 14.23
N ASP A 131 -12.50 -6.76 14.43
CA ASP A 131 -11.85 -7.72 15.33
C ASP A 131 -10.42 -8.03 14.89
N PHE A 132 -10.20 -8.16 13.58
CA PHE A 132 -8.89 -8.38 12.99
C PHE A 132 -7.93 -7.22 13.30
N VAL A 133 -8.31 -5.98 12.98
CA VAL A 133 -7.47 -4.80 13.22
C VAL A 133 -7.16 -4.63 14.71
N TYR A 134 -8.17 -4.71 15.57
CA TYR A 134 -7.97 -4.58 17.02
C TYR A 134 -7.07 -5.70 17.57
N ARG A 135 -7.21 -6.93 17.08
CA ARG A 135 -6.34 -8.03 17.50
C ARG A 135 -4.89 -7.77 17.10
N GLU A 136 -4.65 -7.38 15.85
CA GLU A 136 -3.30 -7.14 15.37
C GLU A 136 -2.62 -5.97 16.10
N ILE A 137 -3.35 -4.88 16.37
CA ILE A 137 -2.87 -3.79 17.25
C ILE A 137 -2.52 -4.34 18.64
N GLY A 138 -3.37 -5.22 19.20
CA GLY A 138 -3.17 -5.83 20.52
C GLY A 138 -1.96 -6.76 20.62
N THR A 139 -1.35 -7.13 19.50
CA THR A 139 -0.10 -7.91 19.49
C THR A 139 1.15 -7.03 19.63
N GLU A 140 1.02 -5.71 19.59
CA GLU A 140 2.13 -4.76 19.65
C GLU A 140 2.38 -4.24 21.08
N ASP A 141 3.65 -4.24 21.51
CA ASP A 141 4.06 -3.79 22.85
C ASP A 141 3.74 -2.31 23.14
N SER A 142 3.64 -1.50 22.08
CA SER A 142 3.32 -0.06 22.14
C SER A 142 2.04 0.25 21.37
N ALA A 143 1.01 -0.57 21.59
CA ALA A 143 -0.29 -0.43 20.95
C ALA A 143 -0.89 0.97 21.14
N SER A 144 -1.07 1.67 20.03
CA SER A 144 -1.92 2.86 19.92
C SER A 144 -3.26 2.39 19.33
N TRP A 145 -4.36 2.94 19.83
CA TRP A 145 -5.70 2.44 19.50
C TRP A 145 -6.54 3.54 18.81
N PRO A 146 -7.46 3.18 17.90
CA PRO A 146 -8.48 4.11 17.43
C PRO A 146 -9.30 4.65 18.60
N THR A 147 -9.76 5.91 18.52
CA THR A 147 -10.55 6.53 19.60
C THR A 147 -11.87 5.77 19.83
N SER A 148 -12.42 5.17 18.76
CA SER A 148 -13.60 4.32 18.82
C SER A 148 -13.65 3.33 17.65
N SER A 149 -14.47 2.28 17.78
CA SER A 149 -14.79 1.40 16.68
C SER A 149 -15.54 2.11 15.55
N ASP A 150 -16.35 3.11 15.89
CA ASP A 150 -17.12 3.87 14.90
C ASP A 150 -16.19 4.67 13.98
N GLU A 151 -15.15 5.28 14.56
CA GLU A 151 -14.10 5.98 13.80
C GLU A 151 -13.29 5.02 12.93
N LEU A 152 -12.92 3.83 13.45
CA LEU A 152 -12.27 2.79 12.64
C LEU A 152 -13.17 2.39 11.46
N VAL A 153 -14.47 2.23 11.70
CA VAL A 153 -15.42 1.83 10.68
C VAL A 153 -15.60 2.91 9.63
N SER A 154 -15.90 4.14 10.04
CA SER A 154 -16.22 5.21 9.11
C SER A 154 -15.03 5.61 8.24
N ALA A 155 -13.83 5.66 8.82
CA ALA A 155 -12.65 6.12 8.10
C ALA A 155 -12.00 5.03 7.24
N TYR A 156 -12.05 3.75 7.63
CA TYR A 156 -11.23 2.72 6.98
C TYR A 156 -12.04 1.52 6.46
N ILE A 157 -12.95 0.97 7.28
CA ILE A 157 -13.64 -0.28 6.91
C ILE A 157 -14.79 -0.04 5.94
N ALA A 158 -15.60 0.99 6.15
CA ALA A 158 -16.73 1.30 5.28
C ALA A 158 -16.28 1.61 3.83
N PRO A 159 -15.22 2.42 3.61
CA PRO A 159 -14.69 2.64 2.25
C PRO A 159 -14.21 1.36 1.56
N LEU A 160 -13.58 0.44 2.29
CA LEU A 160 -13.20 -0.87 1.76
C LEU A 160 -14.43 -1.68 1.33
N MET A 161 -15.43 -1.76 2.20
CA MET A 161 -16.67 -2.50 1.90
C MET A 161 -17.43 -1.88 0.72
N GLU A 162 -17.43 -0.55 0.61
CA GLU A 162 -17.99 0.17 -0.52
C GLU A 162 -17.25 -0.12 -1.82
N TRP A 163 -15.90 -0.06 -1.81
CA TRP A 163 -15.07 -0.37 -2.98
C TRP A 163 -15.32 -1.79 -3.50
N THR A 164 -15.43 -2.76 -2.59
CA THR A 164 -15.64 -4.16 -2.97
C THR A 164 -17.05 -4.43 -3.51
N ALA A 165 -18.05 -3.64 -3.11
CA ALA A 165 -19.42 -3.64 -3.62
C ALA A 165 -20.12 -5.01 -3.62
N THR A 166 -19.85 -5.85 -2.63
CA THR A 166 -20.40 -7.23 -2.52
C THR A 166 -21.57 -7.36 -1.54
N GLY A 167 -22.00 -6.26 -0.91
CA GLY A 167 -23.06 -6.23 0.10
C GLY A 167 -22.52 -6.38 1.52
N GLU A 168 -23.19 -7.18 2.36
CA GLU A 168 -22.86 -7.31 3.79
C GLU A 168 -21.56 -8.08 4.08
N THR A 169 -21.07 -8.85 3.10
CA THR A 169 -19.85 -9.66 3.24
C THR A 169 -18.95 -9.51 2.02
N VAL A 170 -17.64 -9.52 2.24
CA VAL A 170 -16.61 -9.46 1.19
C VAL A 170 -15.99 -10.85 0.98
N PRO A 171 -16.18 -11.49 -0.18
CA PRO A 171 -15.52 -12.76 -0.50
C PRO A 171 -13.99 -12.59 -0.59
N TYR A 172 -13.26 -13.70 -0.39
CA TYR A 172 -11.79 -13.74 -0.54
C TYR A 172 -11.30 -13.04 -1.81
N THR A 173 -11.88 -13.35 -2.97
CA THR A 173 -11.42 -12.81 -4.25
C THR A 173 -11.53 -11.28 -4.29
N ASN A 174 -12.65 -10.71 -3.80
CA ASN A 174 -12.86 -9.27 -3.78
C ASN A 174 -11.93 -8.56 -2.78
N PHE A 175 -11.71 -9.16 -1.61
CA PHE A 175 -10.78 -8.61 -0.63
C PHE A 175 -9.33 -8.69 -1.12
N ASN A 176 -8.95 -9.80 -1.77
CA ASN A 176 -7.66 -9.92 -2.43
C ASN A 176 -7.50 -8.88 -3.55
N ASP A 177 -8.52 -8.67 -4.37
CA ASP A 177 -8.49 -7.64 -5.42
C ASP A 177 -8.34 -6.24 -4.82
N TRP A 178 -9.03 -5.95 -3.72
CA TRP A 178 -8.85 -4.69 -2.99
C TRP A 178 -7.40 -4.50 -2.54
N LEU A 179 -6.76 -5.53 -2.00
CA LEU A 179 -5.34 -5.49 -1.61
C LEU A 179 -4.36 -5.21 -2.76
N HIS A 180 -4.78 -5.37 -4.03
CA HIS A 180 -3.89 -5.17 -5.20
C HIS A 180 -4.26 -3.93 -6.02
N TYR A 181 -5.50 -3.43 -5.92
CA TYR A 181 -6.04 -2.44 -6.84
C TYR A 181 -6.81 -1.30 -6.16
N ALA A 182 -6.93 -1.30 -4.83
CA ALA A 182 -7.52 -0.16 -4.12
C ALA A 182 -6.69 1.10 -4.36
N PRO A 183 -7.33 2.26 -4.57
CA PRO A 183 -6.66 3.55 -4.63
C PRO A 183 -5.98 3.91 -3.30
N ASP A 184 -4.94 4.74 -3.35
CA ASP A 184 -4.27 5.28 -2.14
C ASP A 184 -5.09 6.41 -1.48
N ASP A 185 -5.96 7.03 -2.27
CA ASP A 185 -6.80 8.19 -1.98
C ASP A 185 -8.15 7.85 -1.31
N VAL A 186 -8.42 6.57 -1.03
CA VAL A 186 -9.66 6.14 -0.33
C VAL A 186 -9.75 6.73 1.09
N LEU A 187 -8.68 7.33 1.62
CA LEU A 187 -8.60 7.89 2.96
C LEU A 187 -8.36 9.42 3.00
N GLU A 188 -8.32 10.13 1.85
CA GLU A 188 -7.98 11.57 1.81
C GLU A 188 -9.12 12.54 2.18
N ASP A 189 -10.36 12.07 2.35
CA ASP A 189 -11.52 12.91 2.68
C ASP A 189 -11.99 12.81 4.15
N CYS A 190 -11.14 12.33 5.09
CA CYS A 190 -11.45 12.29 6.53
C CYS A 190 -10.94 13.53 7.30
#